data_AF-A0A6J8BPE3-F1
#
_entry.id   AF-A0A6J8BPE3-F1
#
_cell.length_a   1.000
_cell.length_b   1.000
_cell.length_c   1.000
_cell.angle_alpha   90.00
_cell.angle_beta   90.00
_cell.angle_gamma   90.00
#
_symmetry.space_group_name_H-M   'P 1'
#
loop_
_entity.id
_entity.type
_entity.pdbx_description
1 polymer ?
#
loop_
_entity_poly.entity_id
_entity_poly.type
_entity_poly.pdbx_seq_one_letter_code
_entity_poly.pdbx_strand_id
1 'polypeptide(L)'
;MVVKNTINIGYWNVNKPISKQCNKLNNNLFLKSIGKCDISGLSETKCDLSGIELDTYIVSHFTKEQHPKQKQVYDGLAILINKNVRKGVKFLENICSEYQWLILDKTFFFGFEDNMFLCFAYINSSFLKDKDFDILANLSDEISTYQDKSQVMIKGDFNARTFNLEDCISNNDDDYNDYVPVPEEYESDKIKQSRVSNDNKSCSRGKELLDMCISSRSRILDGRTFGDYQGTFTS
;
A
#
# COMPACT_ATOMS: atom_id res chain seq x y z
N MET A 1 7.85 -11.63 -27.13
CA MET A 1 7.76 -10.92 -25.84
C MET A 1 6.28 -10.65 -25.60
N VAL A 2 5.69 -11.17 -24.52
CA VAL A 2 4.26 -10.91 -24.26
C VAL A 2 4.15 -9.49 -23.71
N VAL A 3 3.66 -8.58 -24.54
CA VAL A 3 3.41 -7.19 -24.17
C VAL A 3 2.14 -7.18 -23.32
N LYS A 4 2.22 -6.66 -22.10
CA LYS A 4 1.07 -6.57 -21.20
C LYS A 4 0.64 -5.10 -21.05
N ASN A 5 -0.55 -4.78 -21.55
CA ASN A 5 -1.12 -3.43 -21.50
C ASN A 5 -1.80 -3.11 -20.16
N THR A 6 -1.92 -4.09 -19.28
CA THR A 6 -2.59 -3.97 -17.99
C THR A 6 -1.81 -4.73 -16.93
N ILE A 7 -1.57 -4.11 -15.79
CA ILE A 7 -0.94 -4.76 -14.62
C ILE A 7 -1.98 -4.93 -13.50
N ASN A 8 -2.05 -6.12 -12.94
CA ASN A 8 -2.93 -6.45 -11.82
C ASN A 8 -2.12 -6.46 -10.53
N ILE A 9 -2.42 -5.54 -9.61
CA ILE A 9 -1.71 -5.38 -8.35
C ILE A 9 -2.66 -5.69 -7.19
N GLY A 10 -2.34 -6.74 -6.43
CA GLY A 10 -3.12 -7.20 -5.27
C GLY A 10 -2.44 -6.91 -3.94
N TYR A 11 -3.20 -6.97 -2.86
CA TYR A 11 -2.69 -6.95 -1.49
C TYR A 11 -3.54 -7.85 -0.60
N TRP A 12 -2.93 -8.57 0.34
CA TRP A 12 -3.66 -9.43 1.26
C TRP A 12 -2.97 -9.54 2.62
N ASN A 13 -3.69 -9.19 3.70
CA ASN A 13 -3.32 -9.64 5.04
C ASN A 13 -3.59 -11.16 5.20
N VAL A 14 -2.53 -11.96 5.15
CA VAL A 14 -2.65 -13.43 5.12
C VAL A 14 -2.68 -14.05 6.51
N ASN A 15 -2.52 -13.27 7.58
CA ASN A 15 -2.49 -13.70 8.98
C ASN A 15 -1.92 -15.12 9.17
N LYS A 16 -0.59 -15.22 9.06
CA LYS A 16 0.21 -16.45 9.15
C LYS A 16 -0.21 -17.50 8.11
N PRO A 17 0.32 -17.43 6.88
CA PRO A 17 -0.07 -18.31 5.79
C PRO A 17 0.39 -19.76 6.05
N ILE A 18 1.44 -19.98 6.84
CA ILE A 18 1.94 -21.30 7.21
C ILE A 18 1.81 -21.50 8.72
N SER A 19 1.07 -22.52 9.10
CA SER A 19 0.89 -22.95 10.48
C SER A 19 0.91 -24.48 10.56
N LYS A 20 0.96 -25.03 11.79
CA LYS A 20 0.89 -26.49 12.00
C LYS A 20 -0.39 -27.13 11.45
N GLN A 21 -1.47 -26.36 11.32
CA GLN A 21 -2.81 -26.84 10.98
C GLN A 21 -3.22 -26.47 9.55
N CYS A 22 -2.59 -25.48 8.94
CA CYS A 22 -2.97 -24.94 7.63
C CYS A 22 -1.78 -24.34 6.90
N ASN A 23 -1.68 -24.61 5.61
CA ASN A 23 -0.81 -23.91 4.68
C ASN A 23 -1.66 -23.25 3.58
N LYS A 24 -1.91 -21.94 3.71
CA LYS A 24 -2.67 -21.13 2.73
C LYS A 24 -1.97 -21.08 1.38
N LEU A 25 -0.63 -21.19 1.34
CA LEU A 25 0.12 -21.18 0.08
C LEU A 25 -0.13 -22.43 -0.78
N ASN A 26 -0.63 -23.51 -0.19
CA ASN A 26 -1.05 -24.71 -0.92
C ASN A 26 -2.57 -24.76 -1.15
N ASN A 27 -3.32 -23.75 -0.70
CA ASN A 27 -4.76 -23.72 -0.86
C ASN A 27 -5.13 -23.30 -2.28
N ASN A 28 -5.86 -24.15 -3.00
CA ASN A 28 -6.24 -23.88 -4.39
C ASN A 28 -7.07 -22.60 -4.59
N LEU A 29 -7.90 -22.21 -3.63
CA LEU A 29 -8.68 -20.96 -3.73
C LEU A 29 -7.78 -19.74 -3.55
N PHE A 30 -6.84 -19.80 -2.61
CA PHE A 30 -5.82 -18.78 -2.43
C PHE A 30 -4.96 -18.65 -3.69
N LEU A 31 -4.41 -19.76 -4.20
CA LEU A 31 -3.61 -19.80 -5.42
C LEU A 31 -4.36 -19.26 -6.64
N LYS A 32 -5.64 -19.62 -6.81
CA LYS A 32 -6.50 -19.06 -7.88
C LYS A 32 -6.73 -17.56 -7.73
N SER A 33 -6.77 -17.05 -6.50
CA SER A 33 -7.01 -15.63 -6.24
C SER A 33 -5.75 -14.81 -6.50
N ILE A 34 -4.61 -15.22 -5.94
CA ILE A 34 -3.33 -14.54 -6.19
C ILE A 34 -2.89 -14.69 -7.66
N GLY A 35 -3.26 -15.80 -8.32
CA GLY A 35 -2.97 -16.08 -9.73
C GLY A 35 -3.54 -15.05 -10.71
N LYS A 36 -4.49 -14.21 -10.27
CA LYS A 36 -5.03 -13.09 -11.05
C LYS A 36 -4.12 -11.86 -11.04
N CYS A 37 -3.17 -11.79 -10.10
CA CYS A 37 -2.30 -10.65 -9.89
C CYS A 37 -0.92 -10.87 -10.52
N ASP A 38 -0.35 -9.82 -11.07
CA ASP A 38 1.05 -9.81 -11.53
C ASP A 38 2.01 -9.54 -10.37
N ILE A 39 1.60 -8.66 -9.46
CA ILE A 39 2.35 -8.31 -8.26
C ILE A 39 1.38 -8.34 -7.08
N SER A 40 1.80 -8.89 -5.94
CA SER A 40 0.97 -8.91 -4.74
C SER A 40 1.79 -8.74 -3.47
N GLY A 41 1.35 -7.85 -2.59
CA GLY A 41 1.85 -7.77 -1.23
C GLY A 41 1.08 -8.70 -0.30
N LEU A 42 1.78 -9.42 0.58
CA LEU A 42 1.20 -10.19 1.68
C LEU A 42 1.69 -9.65 3.01
N SER A 43 0.78 -9.27 3.90
CA SER A 43 1.12 -8.86 5.26
C SER A 43 0.77 -9.90 6.31
N GLU A 44 1.26 -9.70 7.53
CA GLU A 44 1.16 -10.64 8.64
C GLU A 44 1.66 -12.05 8.29
N THR A 45 2.76 -12.13 7.54
CA THR A 45 3.34 -13.45 7.18
C THR A 45 3.76 -14.26 8.41
N LYS A 46 4.30 -13.64 9.46
CA LYS A 46 4.57 -14.28 10.78
C LYS A 46 5.38 -15.59 10.71
N CYS A 47 6.15 -15.76 9.63
CA CYS A 47 7.06 -16.87 9.37
C CYS A 47 8.01 -16.46 8.24
N ASP A 48 9.20 -17.04 8.20
CA ASP A 48 10.16 -16.84 7.11
C ASP A 48 9.65 -17.51 5.83
N LEU A 49 9.45 -16.72 4.79
CA LEU A 49 9.04 -17.17 3.45
C LEU A 49 10.21 -17.11 2.46
N SER A 50 11.43 -16.80 2.92
CA SER A 50 12.63 -16.77 2.10
C SER A 50 12.87 -18.15 1.48
N GLY A 51 13.06 -18.18 0.16
CA GLY A 51 13.28 -19.42 -0.59
C GLY A 51 12.00 -20.23 -0.87
N ILE A 52 10.82 -19.76 -0.48
CA ILE A 52 9.58 -20.35 -0.97
C ILE A 52 9.41 -19.95 -2.43
N GLU A 53 9.41 -20.96 -3.31
CA GLU A 53 9.03 -20.79 -4.69
C GLU A 53 7.57 -21.23 -4.86
N LEU A 54 6.76 -20.31 -5.38
CA LEU A 54 5.47 -20.67 -5.97
C LEU A 54 5.71 -20.79 -7.47
N ASP A 55 5.13 -21.81 -8.12
CA ASP A 55 5.44 -22.16 -9.52
C ASP A 55 5.55 -20.94 -10.45
N THR A 56 4.62 -19.99 -10.32
CA THR A 56 4.53 -18.80 -11.17
C THR A 56 5.08 -17.52 -10.55
N TYR A 57 5.49 -17.52 -9.27
CA TYR A 57 5.89 -16.30 -8.55
C TYR A 57 7.30 -16.42 -7.95
N ILE A 58 7.99 -15.29 -7.93
CA ILE A 58 9.17 -15.07 -7.10
C ILE A 58 8.68 -14.39 -5.83
N VAL A 59 9.12 -14.90 -4.68
CA VAL A 59 8.78 -14.35 -3.36
C VAL A 59 9.97 -13.58 -2.81
N SER A 60 9.76 -12.32 -2.49
CA SER A 60 10.71 -11.48 -1.75
C SER A 60 10.12 -11.16 -0.39
N HIS A 61 10.85 -11.47 0.69
CA HIS A 61 10.33 -11.41 2.05
C HIS A 61 11.10 -10.40 2.90
N PHE A 62 10.36 -9.62 3.67
CA PHE A 62 10.83 -8.52 4.50
C PHE A 62 10.31 -8.72 5.92
N THR A 63 11.20 -9.08 6.83
CA THR A 63 10.88 -9.31 8.25
C THR A 63 11.82 -8.54 9.14
N LYS A 64 11.33 -8.10 10.30
CA LYS A 64 12.21 -7.70 11.40
C LYS A 64 12.91 -8.92 12.00
N GLU A 65 14.16 -8.70 12.40
CA GLU A 65 14.95 -9.71 13.11
C GLU A 65 14.24 -10.17 14.39
N GLN A 66 14.49 -11.43 14.72
CA GLN A 66 13.89 -12.14 15.84
C GLN A 66 14.25 -11.45 17.16
N HIS A 67 13.28 -11.31 18.07
CA HIS A 67 13.62 -11.02 19.46
C HIS A 67 14.52 -12.17 19.99
N PRO A 68 15.70 -11.90 20.57
CA PRO A 68 16.68 -12.95 20.92
C PRO A 68 16.15 -14.06 21.85
N LYS A 69 15.06 -13.77 22.59
CA LYS A 69 14.44 -14.70 23.55
C LYS A 69 13.22 -15.44 22.99
N GLN A 70 12.68 -15.03 21.85
CA GLN A 70 11.47 -15.61 21.25
C GLN A 70 11.79 -16.01 19.82
N LYS A 71 11.89 -17.33 19.56
CA LYS A 71 12.16 -17.94 18.25
C LYS A 71 11.05 -17.72 17.21
N GLN A 72 10.21 -16.68 17.36
CA GLN A 72 9.02 -16.47 16.57
C GLN A 72 9.09 -15.12 15.86
N VAL A 73 8.90 -15.15 14.54
CA VAL A 73 8.72 -13.97 13.70
C VAL A 73 7.31 -13.43 13.96
N TYR A 74 7.21 -12.22 14.50
CA TYR A 74 5.93 -11.61 14.90
C TYR A 74 5.23 -10.89 13.75
N ASP A 75 5.97 -10.54 12.71
CA ASP A 75 5.52 -9.66 11.65
C ASP A 75 6.21 -10.00 10.32
N GLY A 76 5.69 -9.53 9.20
CA GLY A 76 6.42 -9.55 7.94
C GLY A 76 5.57 -9.24 6.72
N LEU A 77 6.21 -8.55 5.79
CA LEU A 77 5.71 -8.23 4.46
C LEU A 77 6.39 -9.13 3.43
N ALA A 78 5.63 -9.80 2.58
CA ALA A 78 6.16 -10.49 1.41
C ALA A 78 5.61 -9.86 0.13
N ILE A 79 6.41 -9.83 -0.92
CA ILE A 79 5.99 -9.41 -2.25
C ILE A 79 6.15 -10.59 -3.20
N LEU A 80 5.05 -10.97 -3.84
CA LEU A 80 5.02 -11.96 -4.90
C LEU A 80 5.06 -11.22 -6.22
N ILE A 81 6.00 -11.59 -7.08
CA ILE A 81 6.09 -11.05 -8.44
C ILE A 81 5.98 -12.21 -9.42
N ASN A 82 5.01 -12.15 -10.31
CA ASN A 82 4.84 -13.15 -11.35
C ASN A 82 6.11 -13.18 -12.21
N LYS A 83 6.66 -14.37 -12.44
CA LYS A 83 7.90 -14.59 -13.21
C LYS A 83 7.85 -13.92 -14.59
N ASN A 84 6.65 -13.80 -15.18
CA ASN A 84 6.43 -13.16 -16.47
C ASN A 84 6.65 -11.64 -16.45
N VAL A 85 6.42 -10.95 -15.33
CA VAL A 85 6.60 -9.49 -15.22
C VAL A 85 7.84 -9.07 -14.46
N ARG A 86 8.56 -10.01 -13.82
CA ARG A 86 9.72 -9.73 -12.96
C ARG A 86 10.76 -8.83 -13.60
N LYS A 87 11.01 -8.94 -14.90
CA LYS A 87 12.00 -8.13 -15.63
C LYS A 87 11.67 -6.64 -15.63
N GLY A 88 10.38 -6.28 -15.55
CA GLY A 88 9.92 -4.90 -15.45
C GLY A 88 9.88 -4.35 -14.03
N VAL A 89 10.20 -5.15 -13.00
CA VAL A 89 10.10 -4.74 -11.59
C VAL A 89 11.48 -4.62 -10.97
N LYS A 90 11.80 -3.47 -10.38
CA LYS A 90 13.04 -3.21 -9.64
C LYS A 90 12.70 -2.88 -8.19
N PHE A 91 13.39 -3.50 -7.23
CA PHE A 91 13.27 -3.14 -5.83
C PHE A 91 14.14 -1.90 -5.57
N LEU A 92 13.61 -0.96 -4.80
CA LEU A 92 14.43 0.08 -4.19
C LEU A 92 15.02 -0.42 -2.88
N GLU A 93 16.12 0.20 -2.45
CA GLU A 93 16.74 -0.11 -1.17
C GLU A 93 15.75 0.19 -0.03
N ASN A 94 15.63 -0.75 0.90
CA ASN A 94 14.74 -0.59 2.05
C ASN A 94 15.43 0.16 3.17
N ILE A 95 14.74 1.17 3.70
CA ILE A 95 15.12 1.83 4.94
C ILE A 95 14.45 1.21 6.17
N CYS A 96 13.37 0.44 5.98
CA CYS A 96 12.66 -0.26 7.04
C CYS A 96 12.03 -1.57 6.55
N SER A 97 11.34 -2.28 7.43
CA SER A 97 10.68 -3.57 7.13
C SER A 97 9.17 -3.48 6.89
N GLU A 98 8.60 -2.32 7.22
CA GLU A 98 7.18 -2.04 7.25
C GLU A 98 6.64 -1.71 5.87
N TYR A 99 7.49 -1.24 4.98
CA TYR A 99 7.14 -1.07 3.58
C TYR A 99 8.32 -1.38 2.68
N GLN A 100 8.00 -1.60 1.40
CA GLN A 100 8.98 -1.83 0.34
C GLN A 100 8.51 -1.15 -0.94
N TRP A 101 9.39 -0.33 -1.51
CA TRP A 101 9.19 0.34 -2.77
C TRP A 101 9.68 -0.46 -3.97
N LEU A 102 8.92 -0.39 -5.05
CA LEU A 102 9.21 -0.98 -6.34
C LEU A 102 9.15 0.09 -7.42
N ILE A 103 9.99 -0.03 -8.44
CA ILE A 103 9.85 0.69 -9.70
C ILE A 103 9.31 -0.27 -10.75
N LEU A 104 8.23 0.14 -11.40
CA LEU A 104 7.68 -0.50 -12.59
C LEU A 104 8.23 0.20 -13.84
N ASP A 105 9.00 -0.53 -14.63
CA ASP A 105 9.74 -0.02 -15.79
C ASP A 105 8.80 0.22 -16.98
N LYS A 106 8.71 1.47 -17.43
CA LYS A 106 7.87 1.88 -18.57
C LYS A 106 8.24 1.21 -19.88
N THR A 107 9.51 0.80 -20.03
CA THR A 107 9.96 0.09 -21.23
C THR A 107 9.44 -1.35 -21.27
N PHE A 108 9.03 -1.89 -20.13
CA PHE A 108 8.46 -3.23 -20.01
C PHE A 108 6.92 -3.20 -19.98
N PHE A 109 6.33 -2.29 -19.20
CA PHE A 109 4.89 -2.13 -19.08
C PHE A 109 4.36 -1.13 -20.12
N PHE A 110 3.96 -1.65 -21.28
CA PHE A 110 3.47 -0.83 -22.38
C PHE A 110 2.20 -0.06 -21.99
N GLY A 111 2.17 1.23 -22.30
CA GLY A 111 1.09 2.15 -21.91
C GLY A 111 1.44 3.04 -20.72
N PHE A 112 2.58 2.83 -20.07
CA PHE A 112 3.12 3.78 -19.09
C PHE A 112 3.87 4.90 -19.81
N GLU A 113 3.50 6.15 -19.55
CA GLU A 113 4.25 7.32 -20.05
C GLU A 113 5.61 7.43 -19.33
N ASP A 114 5.61 7.10 -18.03
CA ASP A 114 6.77 7.11 -17.15
C ASP A 114 6.83 5.89 -16.22
N ASN A 115 8.00 5.66 -15.60
CA ASN A 115 8.16 4.58 -14.63
C ASN A 115 7.23 4.80 -13.45
N MET A 116 6.55 3.80 -12.92
CA MET A 116 5.66 3.98 -11.75
C MET A 116 6.35 3.53 -10.47
N PHE A 117 6.16 4.27 -9.38
CA PHE A 117 6.58 3.88 -8.04
C PHE A 117 5.43 3.18 -7.33
N LEU A 118 5.65 1.93 -6.89
CA LEU A 118 4.68 1.11 -6.20
C LEU A 118 5.21 0.75 -4.81
N CYS A 119 4.49 1.12 -3.76
CA CYS A 119 4.82 0.76 -2.39
C CYS A 119 3.85 -0.28 -1.86
N PHE A 120 4.38 -1.32 -1.22
CA PHE A 120 3.60 -2.18 -0.35
C PHE A 120 3.91 -1.87 1.10
N ALA A 121 2.87 -1.59 1.90
CA ALA A 121 3.01 -1.23 3.30
C ALA A 121 2.24 -2.18 4.24
N TYR A 122 2.79 -2.40 5.42
CA TYR A 122 2.12 -3.01 6.55
C TYR A 122 2.56 -2.30 7.84
N ILE A 123 1.68 -1.46 8.39
CA ILE A 123 1.98 -0.65 9.56
C ILE A 123 1.23 -1.21 10.77
N ASN A 124 1.94 -2.00 11.57
CA ASN A 124 1.39 -2.59 12.79
C ASN A 124 1.14 -1.51 13.88
N SER A 125 0.12 -1.71 14.70
CA SER A 125 -0.16 -0.92 15.92
C SER A 125 0.99 -0.90 16.94
N SER A 126 1.84 -1.92 16.92
CA SER A 126 2.93 -2.11 17.89
C SER A 126 4.05 -1.05 17.77
N PHE A 127 4.17 -0.40 16.62
CA PHE A 127 5.18 0.62 16.34
C PHE A 127 4.91 1.98 16.99
N LEU A 128 3.76 2.18 17.63
CA LEU A 128 3.47 3.39 18.42
C LEU A 128 4.42 3.59 19.62
N LYS A 129 5.26 2.59 19.93
CA LYS A 129 6.16 2.62 21.08
C LYS A 129 7.60 3.01 20.72
N ASP A 130 7.97 2.94 19.45
CA ASP A 130 9.29 3.40 18.99
C ASP A 130 9.18 4.90 18.68
N LYS A 131 9.70 5.74 19.57
CA LYS A 131 9.61 7.20 19.45
C LYS A 131 10.55 7.77 18.38
N ASP A 132 11.54 7.00 17.96
CA ASP A 132 12.64 7.48 17.11
C ASP A 132 12.41 7.25 15.62
N PHE A 133 11.32 6.60 15.22
CA PHE A 133 11.01 6.33 13.81
C PHE A 133 9.54 6.54 13.49
N ASP A 134 9.22 7.72 12.94
CA ASP A 134 7.89 8.02 12.42
C ASP A 134 7.75 7.47 10.99
N ILE A 135 7.14 6.28 10.89
CA ILE A 135 6.95 5.55 9.64
C ILE A 135 6.12 6.37 8.64
N LEU A 136 5.08 7.09 9.10
CA LEU A 136 4.20 7.84 8.21
C LEU A 136 4.87 9.12 7.72
N ALA A 137 5.63 9.80 8.59
CA ALA A 137 6.43 10.96 8.17
C ALA A 137 7.48 10.56 7.11
N ASN A 138 8.24 9.48 7.36
CA ASN A 138 9.24 8.99 6.40
C ASN A 138 8.57 8.57 5.07
N LEU A 139 7.44 7.87 5.14
CA LEU A 139 6.70 7.51 3.94
C LEU A 139 6.19 8.75 3.19
N SER A 140 5.75 9.79 3.90
CA SER A 140 5.34 11.09 3.31
C SER A 140 6.48 11.76 2.55
N ASP A 141 7.68 11.80 3.12
CA ASP A 141 8.86 12.41 2.49
C ASP A 141 9.29 11.64 1.21
N GLU A 142 9.22 10.30 1.26
CA GLU A 142 9.48 9.46 0.09
C GLU A 142 8.41 9.61 -0.99
N ILE A 143 7.12 9.70 -0.62
CA ILE A 143 6.03 9.97 -1.56
C ILE A 143 6.30 11.28 -2.29
N SER A 144 6.60 12.36 -1.56
CA SER A 144 6.90 13.67 -2.14
C SER A 144 8.07 13.59 -3.14
N THR A 145 9.16 12.92 -2.74
CA THR A 145 10.34 12.71 -3.58
C THR A 145 10.05 11.91 -4.86
N TYR A 146 9.12 10.96 -4.82
CA TYR A 146 8.78 10.11 -5.96
C TYR A 146 7.69 10.72 -6.84
N GLN A 147 6.75 11.47 -6.27
CA GLN A 147 5.71 12.21 -7.01
C GLN A 147 6.32 13.26 -7.94
N ASP A 148 7.40 13.91 -7.53
CA ASP A 148 8.16 14.83 -8.38
C ASP A 148 8.75 14.16 -9.64
N LYS A 149 8.92 12.83 -9.60
CA LYS A 149 9.54 12.05 -10.68
C LYS A 149 8.51 11.35 -11.55
N SER A 150 7.45 10.81 -10.94
CA SER A 150 6.41 10.05 -11.63
C SER A 150 5.22 9.71 -10.72
N GLN A 151 4.28 8.93 -11.25
CA GLN A 151 3.14 8.40 -10.52
C GLN A 151 3.55 7.47 -9.37
N VAL A 152 2.87 7.65 -8.24
CA VAL A 152 3.05 6.88 -7.00
C VAL A 152 1.76 6.13 -6.68
N MET A 153 1.87 4.85 -6.34
CA MET A 153 0.78 4.02 -5.82
C MET A 153 1.22 3.34 -4.54
N ILE A 154 0.37 3.35 -3.52
CA ILE A 154 0.61 2.64 -2.26
C ILE A 154 -0.52 1.65 -2.02
N LYS A 155 -0.17 0.44 -1.60
CA LYS A 155 -1.13 -0.58 -1.16
C LYS A 155 -0.67 -1.17 0.16
N GLY A 156 -1.56 -1.21 1.13
CA GLY A 156 -1.17 -1.72 2.43
C GLY A 156 -2.29 -1.78 3.45
N ASP A 157 -1.98 -2.42 4.56
CA ASP A 157 -2.77 -2.39 5.78
C ASP A 157 -2.04 -1.48 6.77
N PHE A 158 -2.62 -0.30 6.94
CA PHE A 158 -2.11 0.75 7.81
C PHE A 158 -2.63 0.62 9.25
N ASN A 159 -3.55 -0.33 9.52
CA ASN A 159 -4.33 -0.39 10.75
C ASN A 159 -4.98 0.99 11.10
N ALA A 160 -5.35 1.75 10.08
CA ALA A 160 -5.75 3.14 10.17
C ALA A 160 -7.22 3.29 9.79
N ARG A 161 -8.09 3.38 10.81
CA ARG A 161 -9.53 3.54 10.57
C ARG A 161 -9.86 4.99 10.31
N THR A 162 -10.41 5.29 9.14
CA THR A 162 -10.60 6.66 8.64
C THR A 162 -12.06 7.11 8.64
N PHE A 163 -13.03 6.21 8.89
CA PHE A 163 -14.46 6.48 8.69
C PHE A 163 -14.70 7.01 7.27
N ASN A 164 -15.53 8.03 7.07
CA ASN A 164 -15.71 8.76 5.80
C ASN A 164 -15.11 10.17 5.83
N LEU A 165 -14.06 10.40 6.64
CA LEU A 165 -13.34 11.66 6.66
C LEU A 165 -12.66 11.93 5.30
N GLU A 166 -12.62 13.19 4.88
CA GLU A 166 -11.99 13.60 3.62
C GLU A 166 -10.46 13.48 3.69
N ASP A 167 -9.85 13.14 2.55
CA ASP A 167 -8.40 12.97 2.35
C ASP A 167 -7.81 14.11 1.49
N CYS A 168 -8.49 15.24 1.48
CA CYS A 168 -8.18 16.45 0.74
C CYS A 168 -8.74 17.67 1.49
N ILE A 169 -8.31 18.86 1.07
CA ILE A 169 -8.95 20.11 1.49
C ILE A 169 -10.09 20.39 0.51
N SER A 170 -11.32 20.45 1.00
CA SER A 170 -12.51 20.71 0.17
C SER A 170 -12.87 22.19 0.18
N ASN A 171 -13.41 22.71 -0.93
CA ASN A 171 -13.84 24.11 -1.03
C ASN A 171 -15.07 24.46 -0.18
N ASN A 172 -15.72 23.45 0.41
CA ASN A 172 -16.90 23.64 1.26
C ASN A 172 -16.50 23.81 2.73
N ASP A 173 -15.21 23.90 3.06
CA ASP A 173 -14.77 24.46 4.33
C ASP A 173 -15.01 25.98 4.29
N ASP A 174 -16.29 26.35 4.43
CA ASP A 174 -16.78 27.73 4.48
C ASP A 174 -16.06 28.57 5.56
N ASP A 175 -15.40 27.93 6.54
CA ASP A 175 -14.61 28.59 7.58
C ASP A 175 -13.30 29.23 7.09
N TYR A 176 -12.72 28.77 5.96
CA TYR A 176 -11.40 29.29 5.51
C TYR A 176 -11.51 30.55 4.65
N ASN A 177 -12.61 30.71 3.90
CA ASN A 177 -12.79 31.83 2.98
C ASN A 177 -13.10 33.17 3.68
N ASP A 178 -13.55 33.15 4.94
CA ASP A 178 -13.94 34.37 5.66
C ASP A 178 -12.77 35.08 6.37
N TYR A 179 -11.64 34.39 6.61
CA TYR A 179 -10.54 34.92 7.43
C TYR A 179 -9.16 34.94 6.77
N VAL A 180 -8.91 34.07 5.78
CA VAL A 180 -7.62 34.03 5.06
C VAL A 180 -7.91 33.97 3.55
N PRO A 181 -7.61 35.02 2.79
CA PRO A 181 -7.78 34.96 1.35
C PRO A 181 -6.87 33.88 0.78
N VAL A 182 -7.47 32.88 0.17
CA VAL A 182 -6.76 31.83 -0.55
C VAL A 182 -6.08 32.49 -1.77
N PRO A 183 -4.79 32.20 -2.06
CA PRO A 183 -4.13 32.76 -3.23
C PRO A 183 -4.92 32.47 -4.52
N GLU A 184 -4.97 33.42 -5.45
CA GLU A 184 -5.67 33.25 -6.74
C GLU A 184 -5.15 32.03 -7.54
N GLU A 185 -3.91 31.63 -7.28
CA GLU A 185 -3.24 30.48 -7.90
C GLU A 185 -3.57 29.14 -7.23
N TYR A 186 -4.33 29.12 -6.12
CA TYR A 186 -4.70 27.89 -5.47
C TYR A 186 -5.78 27.17 -6.26
N GLU A 187 -5.39 26.09 -6.93
CA GLU A 187 -6.33 25.17 -7.54
C GLU A 187 -6.79 24.12 -6.52
N SER A 188 -8.04 24.24 -6.10
CA SER A 188 -8.66 23.27 -5.23
C SER A 188 -8.80 21.90 -5.89
N ASP A 189 -8.75 20.86 -5.06
CA ASP A 189 -8.87 19.49 -5.51
C ASP A 189 -10.26 19.20 -6.12
N LYS A 190 -10.29 18.90 -7.42
CA LYS A 190 -11.53 18.54 -8.13
C LYS A 190 -11.90 17.07 -7.91
N ILE A 191 -12.47 16.76 -6.76
CA ILE A 191 -12.91 15.40 -6.44
C ILE A 191 -14.32 15.17 -6.96
N LYS A 192 -14.44 14.21 -7.89
CA LYS A 192 -15.72 13.84 -8.50
C LYS A 192 -16.57 12.92 -7.63
N GLN A 193 -15.95 12.25 -6.65
CA GLN A 193 -16.60 11.23 -5.84
C GLN A 193 -16.02 11.22 -4.42
N SER A 194 -16.90 11.45 -3.44
CA SER A 194 -16.55 11.34 -2.02
C SER A 194 -16.12 9.91 -1.68
N ARG A 195 -15.27 9.80 -0.67
CA ARG A 195 -14.79 8.52 -0.16
C ARG A 195 -15.93 7.79 0.56
N VAL A 196 -15.98 6.47 0.41
CA VAL A 196 -16.91 5.60 1.15
C VAL A 196 -16.10 4.48 1.78
N SER A 197 -16.22 4.30 3.08
CA SER A 197 -15.57 3.26 3.87
C SER A 197 -16.59 2.54 4.75
N ASN A 198 -16.29 1.27 5.02
CA ASN A 198 -17.03 0.43 5.97
C ASN A 198 -16.60 0.63 7.44
N ASP A 199 -15.60 1.48 7.69
CA ASP A 199 -15.26 1.86 9.05
C ASP A 199 -16.45 2.55 9.74
N ASN A 200 -16.72 2.19 10.99
CA ASN A 200 -17.76 2.85 11.80
C ASN A 200 -17.24 4.06 12.60
N LYS A 201 -15.91 4.21 12.71
CA LYS A 201 -15.26 5.28 13.49
C LYS A 201 -13.84 5.52 13.01
N SER A 202 -13.37 6.76 13.14
CA SER A 202 -11.97 7.10 12.92
C SER A 202 -11.10 6.77 14.16
N CYS A 203 -9.82 6.46 13.97
CA CYS A 203 -8.81 6.40 15.04
C CYS A 203 -7.71 7.46 14.84
N SER A 204 -6.82 7.64 15.84
CA SER A 204 -5.67 8.59 15.74
C SER A 204 -4.87 8.38 14.47
N ARG A 205 -4.50 7.12 14.21
CA ARG A 205 -3.75 6.75 13.01
C ARG A 205 -4.52 6.99 11.71
N GLY A 206 -5.84 6.85 11.76
CA GLY A 206 -6.69 7.23 10.63
C GLY A 206 -6.51 8.71 10.28
N LYS A 207 -6.44 9.58 11.28
CA LYS A 207 -6.18 11.01 11.08
C LYS A 207 -4.77 11.26 10.54
N GLU A 208 -3.76 10.63 11.14
CA GLU A 208 -2.36 10.73 10.65
C GLU A 208 -2.24 10.28 9.18
N LEU A 209 -2.94 9.22 8.79
CA LEU A 209 -2.98 8.76 7.40
C LEU A 209 -3.66 9.79 6.47
N LEU A 210 -4.76 10.39 6.92
CA LEU A 210 -5.45 11.44 6.15
C LEU A 210 -4.58 12.69 6.01
N ASP A 211 -3.87 13.09 7.07
CA ASP A 211 -2.93 14.20 7.06
C ASP A 211 -1.80 13.96 6.04
N MET A 212 -1.26 12.72 6.00
CA MET A 212 -0.29 12.29 4.98
C MET A 212 -0.88 12.36 3.56
N CYS A 213 -2.13 11.94 3.38
CA CYS A 213 -2.80 12.03 2.07
C CYS A 213 -2.99 13.49 1.64
N ILE A 214 -3.42 14.36 2.55
CA ILE A 214 -3.62 15.79 2.29
C ILE A 214 -2.29 16.45 1.93
N SER A 215 -1.24 16.23 2.73
CA SER A 215 0.08 16.84 2.54
C SER A 215 0.74 16.41 1.23
N SER A 216 0.61 15.13 0.87
CA SER A 216 1.16 14.56 -0.36
C SER A 216 0.23 14.66 -1.57
N ARG A 217 -0.94 15.31 -1.43
CA ARG A 217 -1.99 15.34 -2.48
C ARG A 217 -2.37 13.93 -3.00
N SER A 218 -2.22 12.92 -2.15
CA SER A 218 -2.59 11.54 -2.46
C SER A 218 -4.07 11.31 -2.14
N ARG A 219 -4.68 10.31 -2.79
CA ARG A 219 -6.09 9.95 -2.59
C ARG A 219 -6.23 8.48 -2.23
N ILE A 220 -7.01 8.22 -1.18
CA ILE A 220 -7.51 6.91 -0.81
C ILE A 220 -8.59 6.52 -1.83
N LEU A 221 -8.51 5.29 -2.33
CA LEU A 221 -9.38 4.79 -3.41
C LEU A 221 -10.71 4.19 -2.91
N ASP A 222 -10.92 4.16 -1.60
CA ASP A 222 -12.11 3.64 -0.92
C ASP A 222 -13.40 4.27 -1.41
N GLY A 223 -14.30 3.44 -1.93
CA GLY A 223 -15.55 3.93 -2.50
C GLY A 223 -15.40 4.56 -3.87
N ARG A 224 -14.17 4.79 -4.37
CA ARG A 224 -13.86 5.58 -5.59
C ARG A 224 -13.40 4.74 -6.77
N THR A 225 -13.34 3.41 -6.62
CA THR A 225 -13.03 2.50 -7.73
C THR A 225 -14.30 1.97 -8.39
N PHE A 226 -14.23 1.71 -9.70
CA PHE A 226 -15.35 1.17 -10.45
C PHE A 226 -15.73 -0.22 -9.90
N GLY A 227 -16.97 -0.36 -9.43
CA GLY A 227 -17.46 -1.60 -8.83
C GLY A 227 -17.28 -1.72 -7.32
N ASP A 228 -16.63 -0.74 -6.66
CA ASP A 228 -16.50 -0.68 -5.19
C ASP A 228 -17.15 0.58 -4.60
N TYR A 229 -18.36 0.92 -5.02
CA TYR A 229 -19.07 2.11 -4.52
C TYR A 229 -19.38 2.06 -3.01
N GLN A 230 -19.30 0.88 -2.40
CA GLN A 230 -19.55 0.67 -0.98
C GLN A 230 -18.27 0.63 -0.14
N GLY A 231 -17.08 0.74 -0.74
CA GLY A 231 -15.80 0.65 -0.01
C GLY A 231 -15.61 -0.70 0.68
N THR A 232 -16.06 -1.79 0.05
CA THR A 232 -15.97 -3.14 0.62
C THR A 232 -14.70 -3.86 0.17
N PHE A 233 -14.12 -3.47 -0.97
CA PHE A 233 -12.94 -4.13 -1.52
C PHE A 233 -11.64 -3.43 -1.19
N THR A 234 -11.65 -2.12 -0.96
CA THR A 234 -10.42 -1.36 -0.70
C THR A 234 -10.27 -0.80 0.73
N SER A 235 -11.34 -0.83 1.56
CA SER A 235 -11.27 -0.48 2.99
C SER A 235 -10.72 -1.60 3.88
#